data_AF-A0A066YTC5-F1
#
_entry.id   AF-A0A066YTC5-F1
#
_cell.length_a   1.000
_cell.length_b   1.000
_cell.length_c   1.000
_cell.angle_alpha   90.00
_cell.angle_beta   90.00
_cell.angle_gamma   90.00
#
_symmetry.space_group_name_H-M   'P 1'
#
loop_
_entity.id
_entity.type
_entity.pdbx_description
1 polymer ?
#
loop_
_entity_poly.entity_id
_entity_poly.type
_entity_poly.pdbx_seq_one_letter_code
_entity_poly.pdbx_strand_id
1 'polypeptide(L)'
;MLHVLPGPRDDWFTADALHTLLTEPYTVTPDSDRVGMRLDGPALERARSGELPSEGMVGGALQVPPTGRPILFLADHPVTGGYPVIAVVRREDLGAAAQARPGDALHFRLA
;
A
#
# COMPACT_ATOMS: atom_id res chain seq x y z
N MET A 1 3.81 -12.84 -3.79
CA MET A 1 3.39 -12.82 -2.37
C MET A 1 4.35 -11.91 -1.62
N LEU A 2 3.85 -10.92 -0.90
CA LEU A 2 4.64 -9.95 -0.13
C LEU A 2 4.13 -9.95 1.33
N HIS A 3 5.03 -9.96 2.29
CA HIS A 3 4.69 -9.93 3.71
C HIS A 3 4.55 -8.50 4.21
N VAL A 4 3.52 -8.24 5.02
CA VAL A 4 3.19 -6.91 5.51
C VAL A 4 2.95 -6.88 7.02
N LEU A 5 3.37 -5.78 7.63
CA LEU A 5 3.00 -5.41 9.00
C LEU A 5 1.84 -4.39 8.92
N PRO A 6 0.72 -4.58 9.66
CA PRO A 6 -0.37 -3.60 9.68
C PRO A 6 0.07 -2.24 10.21
N GLY A 7 -0.64 -1.19 9.77
CA GLY A 7 -0.44 0.17 10.23
C GLY A 7 0.68 0.94 9.52
N PRO A 8 1.02 2.14 10.00
CA PRO A 8 0.63 2.73 11.29
C PRO A 8 -0.78 3.32 11.36
N ARG A 9 -1.56 3.32 10.26
CA ARG A 9 -2.92 3.90 10.18
C ARG A 9 -3.97 2.89 9.76
N ASP A 10 -3.80 1.61 10.12
CA ASP A 10 -4.83 0.59 9.92
C ASP A 10 -6.14 0.97 10.63
N ASP A 11 -6.06 1.73 11.74
CA ASP A 11 -7.19 2.33 12.45
C ASP A 11 -7.97 3.41 11.66
N TRP A 12 -7.50 3.80 10.48
CA TRP A 12 -8.21 4.69 9.55
C TRP A 12 -9.10 3.95 8.56
N PHE A 13 -9.04 2.63 8.53
CA PHE A 13 -9.79 1.78 7.61
C PHE A 13 -10.84 0.95 8.33
N THR A 14 -11.81 0.44 7.59
CA THR A 14 -12.76 -0.54 8.15
C THR A 14 -12.03 -1.85 8.45
N ALA A 15 -12.60 -2.67 9.34
CA ALA A 15 -12.04 -4.00 9.62
C ALA A 15 -11.92 -4.85 8.35
N ASP A 16 -12.88 -4.68 7.43
CA ASP A 16 -12.93 -5.39 6.15
C ASP A 16 -11.83 -4.94 5.18
N ALA A 17 -11.30 -3.72 5.29
CA ALA A 17 -10.24 -3.24 4.40
C ALA A 17 -8.94 -4.03 4.60
N LEU A 18 -8.52 -4.28 5.83
CA LEU A 18 -7.31 -5.09 6.07
C LEU A 18 -7.54 -6.53 5.61
N HIS A 19 -8.74 -7.08 5.83
CA HIS A 19 -9.10 -8.39 5.29
C HIS A 19 -8.99 -8.42 3.76
N THR A 20 -9.59 -7.44 3.08
CA THR A 20 -9.56 -7.27 1.62
C THR A 20 -8.13 -7.20 1.09
N LEU A 21 -7.26 -6.41 1.72
CA LEU A 21 -5.85 -6.31 1.36
C LEU A 21 -5.14 -7.69 1.37
N LEU A 22 -5.50 -8.54 2.33
CA LEU A 22 -4.85 -9.82 2.59
C LEU A 22 -5.44 -10.98 1.78
N THR A 23 -6.65 -10.85 1.25
CA THR A 23 -7.34 -11.92 0.51
C THR A 23 -7.43 -11.68 -0.99
N GLU A 24 -7.46 -10.43 -1.43
CA GLU A 24 -7.69 -10.07 -2.83
C GLU A 24 -6.38 -9.84 -3.60
N PRO A 25 -6.35 -10.14 -4.91
CA PRO A 25 -5.21 -9.82 -5.76
C PRO A 25 -5.18 -8.31 -6.12
N TYR A 26 -3.98 -7.77 -6.22
CA TYR A 26 -3.72 -6.41 -6.68
C TYR A 26 -2.82 -6.41 -7.91
N THR A 27 -3.27 -5.78 -8.99
CA THR A 27 -2.55 -5.73 -10.26
C THR A 27 -1.68 -4.48 -10.33
N VAL A 28 -0.40 -4.63 -10.69
CA VAL A 28 0.50 -3.49 -10.92
C VAL A 28 0.03 -2.72 -12.15
N THR A 29 -0.15 -1.40 -12.02
CA THR A 29 -0.59 -0.55 -13.14
C THR A 29 0.59 0.02 -13.94
N PRO A 30 0.37 0.44 -15.20
CA PRO A 30 1.39 1.11 -16.02
C PRO A 30 1.89 2.45 -15.44
N ASP A 31 1.13 3.08 -14.56
CA ASP A 31 1.47 4.36 -13.91
C ASP A 31 2.41 4.18 -12.69
N SER A 32 3.13 3.05 -12.64
CA SER A 32 4.08 2.70 -11.58
C SER A 32 5.50 3.10 -11.95
N ASP A 33 6.23 3.65 -10.98
CA ASP A 33 7.62 4.08 -11.15
C ASP A 33 8.46 3.77 -9.90
N ARG A 34 9.67 4.34 -9.82
CA ARG A 34 10.57 4.16 -8.67
C ARG A 34 10.11 4.84 -7.38
N VAL A 35 9.17 5.78 -7.47
CA VAL A 35 8.58 6.47 -6.31
C VAL A 35 7.49 5.59 -5.71
N GLY A 36 6.56 5.13 -6.54
CA GLY A 36 5.41 4.36 -6.09
C GLY A 36 4.88 3.41 -7.15
N MET A 37 4.67 2.17 -6.74
CA MET A 37 3.94 1.19 -7.51
C MET A 37 2.45 1.33 -7.23
N ARG A 38 1.70 1.72 -8.27
CA ARG A 38 0.25 1.89 -8.19
C ARG A 38 -0.42 0.55 -8.44
N LEU A 39 -1.40 0.23 -7.60
CA LEU A 39 -2.07 -1.05 -7.62
C LEU A 39 -3.54 -0.87 -7.96
N ASP A 40 -4.03 -1.66 -8.91
CA ASP A 40 -5.45 -1.81 -9.20
C ASP A 40 -6.00 -3.06 -8.51
N GLY A 41 -7.24 -2.99 -8.03
CA GLY A 41 -7.88 -4.03 -7.23
C GLY A 41 -9.04 -3.45 -6.43
N PRO A 42 -9.59 -4.24 -5.49
CA PRO A 42 -10.65 -3.78 -4.60
C PRO A 42 -10.22 -2.55 -3.78
N ALA A 43 -11.11 -1.56 -3.72
CA ALA A 43 -10.89 -0.36 -2.94
C ALA A 43 -10.90 -0.67 -1.44
N LEU A 44 -9.91 -0.13 -0.73
CA LEU A 44 -9.78 -0.25 0.71
C LEU A 44 -10.58 0.86 1.38
N GLU A 45 -11.69 0.49 2.01
CA GLU A 45 -12.63 1.45 2.59
C GLU A 45 -12.05 2.15 3.84
N ARG A 46 -12.10 3.48 3.84
CA ARG A 46 -11.73 4.29 4.99
C ARG A 46 -12.87 4.35 5.99
N ALA A 47 -12.58 4.10 7.26
CA ALA A 47 -13.49 4.32 8.39
C ALA A 47 -13.52 5.81 8.83
N ARG A 48 -12.51 6.60 8.42
CA ARG A 48 -12.39 8.02 8.77
C ARG A 48 -12.29 8.87 7.51
N SER A 49 -13.09 9.93 7.42
CA SER A 49 -13.12 10.89 6.29
C SER A 49 -12.24 12.13 6.47
N GLY A 50 -11.60 12.30 7.64
CA GLY A 50 -10.77 13.47 7.93
C GLY A 50 -9.46 13.54 7.12
N GLU A 51 -8.78 14.68 7.26
CA GLU A 51 -7.44 14.91 6.70
C GLU A 51 -6.37 14.37 7.66
N LEU A 52 -5.36 13.68 7.12
CA LEU A 52 -4.21 13.23 7.89
C LEU A 52 -3.12 14.29 7.77
N PRO A 53 -2.64 14.90 8.88
CA PRO A 53 -1.45 15.74 8.84
C PRO A 53 -0.27 14.97 8.26
N SER A 54 0.59 15.64 7.50
CA SER A 54 1.76 14.99 6.90
C SER A 54 2.60 14.27 7.96
N GLU A 55 2.89 13.00 7.71
CA GLU A 55 3.70 12.16 8.58
C GLU A 55 4.88 11.56 7.81
N GLY A 56 5.91 11.10 8.53
CA GLY A 56 7.10 10.50 7.93
C GLY A 56 6.77 9.20 7.21
N MET A 57 7.26 9.04 5.98
CA MET A 57 7.03 7.85 5.16
C MET A 57 8.26 6.96 5.12
N VAL A 58 8.04 5.67 4.86
CA VAL A 58 9.07 4.65 4.71
C VAL A 58 8.86 3.84 3.44
N GLY A 59 9.96 3.35 2.86
CA GLY A 59 9.90 2.37 1.78
C GLY A 59 9.13 1.13 2.23
N GLY A 60 8.23 0.65 1.39
CA GLY A 60 7.30 -0.43 1.69
C GLY A 60 5.93 0.00 2.19
N ALA A 61 5.72 1.29 2.51
CA ALA A 61 4.40 1.76 2.92
C ALA A 61 3.36 1.57 1.81
N LEU A 62 2.22 0.96 2.16
CA LEU A 62 1.02 0.88 1.33
C LEU A 62 0.11 2.05 1.70
N GLN A 63 0.39 3.19 1.07
CA GLN A 63 -0.40 4.39 1.25
C GLN A 63 -1.70 4.30 0.46
N VAL A 64 -2.83 4.69 1.05
CA VAL A 64 -4.14 4.62 0.40
C VAL A 64 -4.75 6.02 0.26
N PRO A 65 -4.74 6.60 -0.95
CA PRO A 65 -5.42 7.86 -1.24
C PRO A 65 -6.97 7.74 -1.17
N PRO A 66 -7.71 8.84 -1.36
CA PRO A 66 -9.18 8.83 -1.36
C PRO A 66 -9.83 7.89 -2.40
N THR A 67 -9.08 7.46 -3.42
CA THR A 67 -9.54 6.46 -4.39
C THR A 67 -9.69 5.06 -3.81
N GLY A 68 -9.11 4.79 -2.63
CA GLY A 68 -9.09 3.47 -1.99
C GLY A 68 -8.08 2.50 -2.59
N ARG A 69 -7.38 2.88 -3.67
CA ARG A 69 -6.40 2.03 -4.35
C ARG A 69 -5.00 2.22 -3.75
N PRO A 70 -4.35 1.16 -3.25
CA PRO A 70 -3.06 1.31 -2.58
C PRO A 70 -1.93 1.69 -3.54
N ILE A 71 -0.99 2.46 -3.02
CA ILE A 71 0.30 2.79 -3.65
C ILE A 71 1.39 2.22 -2.75
N LEU A 72 2.18 1.29 -3.28
CA LEU A 72 3.35 0.74 -2.59
C LEU A 72 4.55 1.66 -2.84
N PHE A 73 5.05 2.30 -1.78
CA PHE A 73 6.22 3.16 -1.87
C PHE A 73 7.53 2.38 -2.03
N LEU A 74 8.33 2.79 -3.03
CA LEU A 74 9.57 2.13 -3.44
C LEU A 74 10.79 3.00 -3.12
N ALA A 75 11.91 2.81 -3.82
CA ALA A 75 13.21 3.39 -3.46
C ALA A 75 13.24 4.93 -3.43
N ASP A 76 12.45 5.58 -4.27
CA ASP A 76 12.43 7.04 -4.41
C ASP A 76 11.19 7.66 -3.74
N HIS A 77 10.59 6.96 -2.77
CA HIS A 77 9.40 7.42 -2.06
C HIS A 77 9.60 8.81 -1.40
N PRO A 78 8.53 9.62 -1.27
CA PRO A 78 8.64 10.90 -0.60
C PRO A 78 8.96 10.72 0.89
N VAL A 79 9.63 11.69 1.50
CA VAL A 79 9.96 11.66 2.94
C VAL A 79 8.73 11.84 3.83
N THR A 80 7.67 12.47 3.31
CA THR A 80 6.42 12.72 4.02
C THR A 80 5.21 12.42 3.13
N GLY A 81 4.06 12.12 3.74
CA GLY A 81 2.81 11.87 3.04
C GLY A 81 1.59 12.21 3.90
N GLY A 82 0.50 12.60 3.25
CA GLY A 82 -0.75 13.03 3.91
C GLY A 82 -1.91 12.05 3.74
N TYR A 83 -1.64 10.81 3.34
CA TYR A 83 -2.66 9.76 3.21
C TYR A 83 -2.33 8.58 4.14
N PRO A 84 -3.35 7.91 4.70
CA PRO A 84 -3.15 6.84 5.65
C PRO A 84 -2.45 5.63 5.03
N VAL A 85 -1.53 5.04 5.79
CA VAL A 85 -0.84 3.81 5.43
C VAL A 85 -1.52 2.64 6.14
N ILE A 86 -2.10 1.72 5.36
CA ILE A 86 -2.83 0.56 5.89
C ILE A 86 -1.88 -0.54 6.40
N ALA A 87 -0.73 -0.70 5.75
CA ALA A 87 0.29 -1.68 6.09
C ALA A 87 1.64 -1.31 5.47
N VAL A 88 2.72 -1.95 5.93
CA VAL A 88 4.09 -1.76 5.42
C VAL A 88 4.65 -3.11 4.98
N VAL A 89 5.06 -3.21 3.72
CA VAL A 89 5.79 -4.35 3.16
C VAL A 89 7.14 -4.49 3.84
N ARG A 90 7.47 -5.72 4.24
CA ARG A 90 8.77 -6.08 4.82
C ARG A 90 9.93 -5.69 3.90
N ARG A 91 11.03 -5.23 4.49
CA ARG A 91 12.22 -4.79 3.75
C ARG A 91 12.77 -5.90 2.84
N GLU A 92 12.70 -7.15 3.31
CA GLU A 92 13.19 -8.33 2.61
C GLU A 92 12.41 -8.59 1.31
N ASP A 93 11.15 -8.17 1.25
CA ASP A 93 10.25 -8.39 0.12
C ASP A 93 10.27 -7.23 -0.89
N LEU A 94 10.87 -6.08 -0.54
CA LEU A 94 10.94 -4.92 -1.43
C LEU A 94 11.74 -5.21 -2.71
N GLY A 95 12.77 -6.05 -2.61
CA GLY A 95 13.54 -6.47 -3.79
C GLY A 95 12.67 -7.24 -4.78
N ALA A 96 11.80 -8.14 -4.28
CA ALA A 96 10.86 -8.89 -5.11
C ALA A 96 9.76 -7.99 -5.67
N ALA A 97 9.21 -7.09 -4.85
CA ALA A 97 8.23 -6.10 -5.29
C ALA A 97 8.79 -5.25 -6.45
N ALA A 98 10.03 -4.77 -6.36
CA ALA A 98 10.65 -3.94 -7.39
C ALA A 98 10.85 -4.65 -8.75
N GLN A 99 10.69 -5.97 -8.83
CA GLN A 99 10.75 -6.72 -10.10
C GLN A 99 9.39 -6.86 -10.78
N ALA A 100 8.28 -6.54 -10.10
CA ALA A 100 6.94 -6.65 -10.66
C ALA A 100 6.71 -5.62 -11.77
N ARG A 101 6.02 -6.06 -12.82
CA ARG A 101 5.75 -5.29 -14.04
C ARG A 101 4.26 -4.98 -14.16
N PRO A 102 3.88 -3.95 -14.94
CA PRO A 102 2.47 -3.70 -15.25
C PRO A 102 1.77 -4.98 -15.74
N GLY A 103 0.64 -5.31 -15.14
CA GLY A 103 -0.13 -6.53 -15.38
C GLY A 103 0.18 -7.69 -14.43
N ASP A 104 1.27 -7.64 -13.66
CA ASP A 104 1.55 -8.67 -12.64
C ASP A 104 0.58 -8.54 -11.46
N ALA A 105 0.16 -9.69 -10.92
CA ALA A 105 -0.66 -9.76 -9.72
C ALA A 105 0.19 -9.94 -8.47
N LEU A 106 -0.07 -9.11 -7.46
CA LEU A 106 0.50 -9.16 -6.13
C LEU A 106 -0.55 -9.63 -5.13
N HIS A 107 -0.06 -10.35 -4.12
CA HIS A 107 -0.84 -10.78 -2.95
C HIS A 107 -0.06 -10.41 -1.70
N PHE A 108 -0.79 -10.01 -0.65
CA PHE A 108 -0.22 -9.63 0.63
C PHE A 108 -0.57 -10.65 1.71
N ARG A 109 0.36 -10.87 2.65
CA ARG A 109 0.16 -11.75 3.81
C ARG A 109 0.70 -11.10 5.06
N LEU A 110 0.05 -11.33 6.20
CA LEU A 110 0.61 -10.93 7.49
C LEU A 110 1.96 -11.59 7.72
N ALA A 111 2.89 -10.77 8.18
CA ALA A 111 4.29 -11.09 8.32
C ALA A 111 4.60 -11.87 9.61
#